data_AF-A0A968PFE7-F1
#
_entry.id   AF-A0A968PFE7-F1
#
_cell.length_a   1.000
_cell.length_b   1.000
_cell.length_c   1.000
_cell.angle_alpha   90.00
_cell.angle_beta   90.00
_cell.angle_gamma   90.00
#
_symmetry.space_group_name_H-M   'P 1'
#
loop_
_entity.id
_entity.type
_entity.pdbx_description
1 polymer ?
#
loop_
_entity_poly.entity_id
_entity_poly.type
_entity_poly.pdbx_seq_one_letter_code
_entity_poly.pdbx_strand_id
1 'polypeptide(L)'
;MVNVISDAGGDAVVSGELRTWHKVTLTWDGPQTSETASKNPFTDYRLDVRFTGPSGQVYVVPGYFAADGDAANTGASSGNKWRAHLAPDEAGLWTYSVSFRTGGNVAVDDNPLAGSSAGFFDSDTGTLTVMDTDKTGRDMRAKGMLEYVGERYLKFAGTGEYFLKQGPDAPENLLAYEDFDNTPNIEGRRKSYAPHANDWNLGDPSWMGGKGTELIGAINYLASEGLNSISFIPMNINGDDKNVFPYISDSSANRTRIDVSKVSQWEIVFEHATEQGFFLHFKTQETENELLLDGGDLGTQRKVYYRELIARFGHHPALNWNMGEEINNATTDQKKAWADYFWNNDPYQHHIVIHNGANHYDLMGPGFNYTGFSLQTNNADFSQDHASVLNYLNRSANAGKIWAVAIDEPGDAEHALRPDNDAGNSHIDGRKNSLWGALLAGAWGNEWYFGYSHAESDLTLQDFRSRDSWWDYTRYALEFFNDNAIPYWEMNNDNNISSASNDYGFYKP
;
A
#
# COMPACT_ATOMS: atom_id res chain seq x y z
N MET A 1 29.35 13.91 -5.78
CA MET A 1 30.18 14.70 -4.83
C MET A 1 29.22 15.32 -3.84
N VAL A 2 29.23 14.81 -2.61
CA VAL A 2 28.36 15.28 -1.54
C VAL A 2 29.02 16.50 -0.92
N ASN A 3 28.40 17.67 -1.05
CA ASN A 3 28.80 18.84 -0.27
C ASN A 3 28.14 18.72 1.10
N VAL A 4 28.94 18.48 2.14
CA VAL A 4 28.50 18.60 3.54
C VAL A 4 29.13 19.86 4.09
N ILE A 5 28.30 20.84 4.43
CA ILE A 5 28.66 21.90 5.38
C ILE A 5 27.70 21.71 6.55
N SER A 6 28.24 21.41 7.73
CA SER A 6 27.50 21.40 8.98
C SER A 6 27.73 22.71 9.70
N ASP A 7 26.67 23.42 10.07
CA ASP A 7 26.63 24.18 11.31
C ASP A 7 25.18 24.33 11.79
N ALA A 8 24.97 24.19 13.10
CA ALA A 8 23.74 24.40 13.88
C ALA A 8 22.38 24.37 13.13
N GLY A 9 21.70 23.21 13.20
CA GLY A 9 20.30 22.93 12.83
C GLY A 9 19.52 24.08 12.17
N GLY A 10 19.49 24.07 10.83
CA GLY A 10 18.71 24.99 10.01
C GLY A 10 18.26 24.34 8.72
N ASP A 11 19.20 23.78 7.95
CA ASP A 11 18.91 23.36 6.57
C ASP A 11 18.65 21.85 6.44
N ALA A 12 17.69 21.50 5.57
CA ALA A 12 17.42 20.11 5.20
C ALA A 12 18.60 19.47 4.45
N VAL A 13 19.00 18.26 4.85
CA VAL A 13 19.80 17.38 4.00
C VAL A 13 18.86 16.70 3.01
N VAL A 14 19.03 17.00 1.72
CA VAL A 14 18.23 16.43 0.64
C VAL A 14 18.93 15.19 0.05
N SER A 15 18.22 14.09 -0.08
CA SER A 15 18.69 12.86 -0.72
C SER A 15 17.62 12.23 -1.62
N GLY A 16 18.03 11.24 -2.42
CA GLY A 16 17.20 10.67 -3.48
C GLY A 16 17.48 11.34 -4.83
N GLU A 17 16.87 10.81 -5.89
CA GLU A 17 16.93 11.40 -7.22
C GLU A 17 15.91 12.55 -7.31
N LEU A 18 16.37 13.77 -7.60
CA LEU A 18 15.49 14.94 -7.77
C LEU A 18 14.78 14.88 -9.12
N ARG A 19 13.83 13.96 -9.24
CA ARG A 19 13.06 13.70 -10.46
C ARG A 19 11.58 13.54 -10.17
N THR A 20 10.74 13.80 -11.17
CA THR A 20 9.30 13.57 -11.05
C THR A 20 9.01 12.12 -10.68
N TRP A 21 8.06 11.92 -9.75
CA TRP A 21 7.58 10.63 -9.25
C TRP A 21 8.58 9.83 -8.41
N HIS A 22 9.74 10.37 -8.10
CA HIS A 22 10.73 9.72 -7.23
C HIS A 22 10.57 10.15 -5.78
N LYS A 23 11.01 9.31 -4.84
CA LYS A 23 11.14 9.69 -3.43
C LYS A 23 12.26 10.70 -3.25
N VAL A 24 11.90 11.96 -3.00
CA VAL A 24 12.83 13.01 -2.56
C VAL A 24 12.73 13.14 -1.04
N THR A 25 13.80 12.76 -0.34
CA THR A 25 13.84 12.79 1.13
C THR A 25 14.51 14.06 1.63
N LEU A 26 13.83 14.78 2.52
CA LEU A 26 14.42 15.86 3.32
C LEU A 26 14.65 15.34 4.73
N THR A 27 15.87 15.50 5.25
CA THR A 27 16.25 15.11 6.61
C THR A 27 16.77 16.30 7.40
N TRP A 28 16.24 16.52 8.60
CA TRP A 28 16.71 17.55 9.53
C TRP A 28 17.26 16.95 10.82
N ASP A 29 18.16 17.72 11.45
CA ASP A 29 18.59 17.52 12.82
C ASP A 29 17.63 18.24 13.78
N GLY A 30 16.82 17.46 14.49
CA GLY A 30 15.84 17.92 15.47
C GLY A 30 16.21 17.61 16.92
N PRO A 31 15.22 17.53 17.81
CA PRO A 31 15.44 17.12 19.18
C PRO A 31 15.89 15.66 19.23
N GLN A 32 16.89 15.38 20.08
CA GLN A 32 17.25 14.02 20.45
C GLN A 32 16.07 13.37 21.17
N THR A 33 15.65 12.20 20.70
CA THR A 33 14.54 11.44 21.26
C THR A 33 14.73 9.95 21.00
N SER A 34 13.76 9.14 21.42
CA SER A 34 13.74 7.69 21.21
C SER A 34 12.31 7.18 21.19
N GLU A 35 12.14 5.96 20.69
CA GLU A 35 10.85 5.27 20.67
C GLU A 35 10.21 5.18 22.07
N THR A 36 11.02 5.12 23.13
CA THR A 36 10.58 5.01 24.53
C THR A 36 10.71 6.31 25.32
N ALA A 37 11.04 7.43 24.67
CA ALA A 37 11.20 8.72 25.34
C ALA A 37 9.92 9.15 26.06
N SER A 38 10.07 9.78 27.23
CA SER A 38 8.93 10.26 28.03
C SER A 38 8.04 11.23 27.26
N LYS A 39 8.65 12.14 26.50
CA LYS A 39 7.99 12.93 25.47
C LYS A 39 7.95 12.11 24.19
N ASN A 40 6.76 11.70 23.78
CA ASN A 40 6.60 10.74 22.71
C ASN A 40 6.89 11.37 21.34
N PRO A 41 7.87 10.90 20.56
CA PRO A 41 8.16 11.47 19.25
C PRO A 41 7.00 11.36 18.26
N PHE A 42 6.10 10.39 18.44
CA PHE A 42 5.02 10.09 17.50
C PHE A 42 3.69 10.80 17.84
N THR A 43 3.52 11.28 19.08
CA THR A 43 2.32 12.05 19.48
C THR A 43 2.65 13.50 19.83
N ASP A 44 3.82 13.78 20.40
CA ASP A 44 4.12 15.06 21.02
C ASP A 44 4.98 15.99 20.16
N TYR A 45 5.28 15.54 18.93
CA TYR A 45 5.89 16.34 17.87
C TYR A 45 5.09 16.17 16.59
N ARG A 46 4.98 17.25 15.81
CA ARG A 46 4.37 17.23 14.48
C ARG A 46 5.27 17.94 13.50
N LEU A 47 5.81 17.20 12.53
CA LEU A 47 6.50 17.74 11.37
C LEU A 47 5.52 17.74 10.20
N ASP A 48 5.20 18.89 9.64
CA ASP A 48 4.53 19.02 8.35
C ASP A 48 5.40 19.89 7.44
N VAL A 49 5.61 19.45 6.20
CA VAL A 49 6.39 20.18 5.21
C VAL A 49 5.48 20.58 4.07
N ARG A 50 5.31 21.89 3.88
CA ARG A 50 4.55 22.44 2.77
C ARG A 50 5.48 22.59 1.58
N PHE A 51 5.22 21.88 0.50
CA PHE A 51 5.88 22.03 -0.78
C PHE A 51 4.99 22.82 -1.74
N THR A 52 5.59 23.70 -2.55
CA THR A 52 4.90 24.41 -3.64
C THR A 52 5.66 24.14 -4.94
N GLY A 53 4.97 23.56 -5.92
CA GLY A 53 5.54 23.18 -7.21
C GLY A 53 5.58 24.34 -8.22
N PRO A 54 6.18 24.09 -9.40
CA PRO A 54 6.38 25.10 -10.44
C PRO A 54 5.09 25.74 -10.93
N SER A 55 4.01 24.95 -11.06
CA SER A 55 2.68 25.43 -11.46
C SER A 55 1.84 25.97 -10.29
N GLY A 56 2.38 26.00 -9.07
CA GLY A 56 1.71 26.51 -7.87
C GLY A 56 0.85 25.47 -7.13
N GLN A 57 0.91 24.21 -7.53
CA GLN A 57 0.36 23.08 -6.77
C GLN A 57 1.03 22.97 -5.41
N VAL A 58 0.30 22.48 -4.41
CA VAL A 58 0.73 22.49 -3.01
C VAL A 58 0.52 21.12 -2.41
N TYR A 59 1.56 20.62 -1.76
CA TYR A 59 1.52 19.40 -0.95
C TYR A 59 1.85 19.75 0.49
N VAL A 60 1.09 19.21 1.44
CA VAL A 60 1.44 19.25 2.86
C VAL A 60 1.78 17.83 3.28
N VAL A 61 3.07 17.53 3.28
CA VAL A 61 3.57 16.18 3.55
C VAL A 61 3.83 16.04 5.06
N PRO A 62 3.22 15.06 5.73
CA PRO A 62 3.57 14.75 7.11
C PRO A 62 4.97 14.15 7.15
N GLY A 63 5.80 14.61 8.09
CA GLY A 63 7.08 14.01 8.41
C GLY A 63 7.04 13.19 9.70
N TYR A 64 8.13 12.47 9.94
CA TYR A 64 8.23 11.45 11.00
C TYR A 64 9.62 11.44 11.67
N PHE A 65 9.70 10.82 12.85
CA PHE A 65 10.95 10.57 13.56
C PHE A 65 11.68 9.35 12.99
N ALA A 66 12.95 9.52 12.62
CA ALA A 66 13.76 8.55 11.88
C ALA A 66 15.01 8.08 12.64
N ALA A 67 15.01 8.18 13.98
CA ALA A 67 16.13 7.77 14.83
C ALA A 67 17.47 8.41 14.39
N ASP A 68 18.46 7.60 14.02
CA ASP A 68 19.77 8.05 13.54
C ASP A 68 19.82 8.33 12.03
N GLY A 69 18.71 8.10 11.31
CA GLY A 69 18.60 8.23 9.86
C GLY A 69 19.05 6.99 9.08
N ASP A 70 19.56 5.96 9.74
CA ASP A 70 19.99 4.71 9.10
C ASP A 70 19.48 3.48 9.88
N ALA A 71 18.33 3.64 10.53
CA ALA A 71 17.76 2.65 11.45
C ALA A 71 17.58 1.27 10.84
N ALA A 72 17.29 1.16 9.53
CA ALA A 72 17.22 -0.14 8.85
C ALA A 72 18.53 -0.94 8.93
N ASN A 73 19.69 -0.26 8.95
CA ASN A 73 21.02 -0.87 9.03
C ASN A 73 21.59 -0.90 10.44
N THR A 74 21.21 0.04 11.31
CA THR A 74 21.78 0.16 12.65
C THR A 74 20.92 -0.44 13.75
N GLY A 75 19.63 -0.68 13.48
CA GLY A 75 18.64 -1.07 14.49
C GLY A 75 18.38 0.04 15.51
N ALA A 76 18.68 1.30 15.17
CA ALA A 76 18.59 2.41 16.11
C ALA A 76 17.13 2.75 16.45
N SER A 77 16.84 2.76 17.75
CA SER A 77 15.57 3.22 18.34
C SER A 77 15.64 4.65 18.89
N SER A 78 16.76 5.35 18.68
CA SER A 78 17.00 6.70 19.19
C SER A 78 17.90 7.51 18.26
N GLY A 79 17.78 8.82 18.35
CA GLY A 79 18.55 9.77 17.54
C GLY A 79 17.83 11.10 17.43
N ASN A 80 18.21 11.89 16.44
CA ASN A 80 17.70 13.24 16.21
C ASN A 80 17.28 13.50 14.77
N LYS A 81 17.13 12.47 13.93
CA LYS A 81 16.74 12.65 12.53
C LYS A 81 15.23 12.70 12.38
N TRP A 82 14.77 13.65 11.58
CA TRP A 82 13.37 13.84 11.22
C TRP A 82 13.25 13.94 9.71
N ARG A 83 12.29 13.24 9.11
CA ARG A 83 12.19 13.08 7.65
C ARG A 83 10.82 13.44 7.12
N ALA A 84 10.78 13.92 5.88
CA ALA A 84 9.59 14.00 5.04
C ALA A 84 9.96 13.60 3.60
N HIS A 85 9.02 12.98 2.88
CA HIS A 85 9.22 12.48 1.52
C HIS A 85 8.28 13.17 0.54
N LEU A 86 8.86 13.90 -0.42
CA LEU A 86 8.13 14.46 -1.54
C LEU A 86 8.23 13.51 -2.74
N ALA A 87 7.10 13.18 -3.36
CA ALA A 87 7.03 12.65 -4.72
C ALA A 87 6.59 13.79 -5.66
N PRO A 88 7.54 14.54 -6.27
CA PRO A 88 7.18 15.71 -7.07
C PRO A 88 6.51 15.28 -8.37
N ASP A 89 5.46 15.97 -8.78
CA ASP A 89 4.65 15.64 -9.95
C ASP A 89 5.04 16.42 -11.22
N GLU A 90 5.92 17.42 -11.07
CA GLU A 90 6.29 18.35 -12.13
C GLU A 90 7.78 18.69 -12.04
N ALA A 91 8.46 18.69 -13.19
CA ALA A 91 9.84 19.15 -13.29
C ALA A 91 9.91 20.68 -13.16
N GLY A 92 10.92 21.18 -12.45
CA GLY A 92 11.14 22.60 -12.25
C GLY A 92 11.54 22.96 -10.82
N LEU A 93 11.37 24.23 -10.48
CA LEU A 93 11.70 24.75 -9.16
C LEU A 93 10.55 24.51 -8.19
N TRP A 94 10.84 23.75 -7.15
CA TRP A 94 9.98 23.56 -5.99
C TRP A 94 10.50 24.41 -4.83
N THR A 95 9.59 24.94 -4.01
CA THR A 95 9.92 25.55 -2.72
C THR A 95 9.31 24.76 -1.58
N TYR A 96 9.92 24.80 -0.41
CA TYR A 96 9.36 24.20 0.79
C TYR A 96 9.40 25.14 1.98
N SER A 97 8.48 24.95 2.92
CA SER A 97 8.47 25.58 4.24
C SER A 97 8.05 24.59 5.30
N VAL A 98 8.75 24.57 6.43
CA VAL A 98 8.56 23.60 7.50
C VAL A 98 7.71 24.15 8.65
N SER A 99 6.77 23.34 9.13
CA SER A 99 6.09 23.52 10.41
C SER A 99 6.48 22.36 11.33
N PHE A 100 7.32 22.64 12.33
CA PHE A 100 7.74 21.66 13.33
C PHE A 100 7.28 22.06 14.73
N ARG A 101 6.25 21.37 15.21
CA ARG A 101 5.49 21.74 16.41
C ARG A 101 5.64 20.73 17.51
N THR A 102 5.42 21.17 18.74
CA THR A 102 5.44 20.31 19.92
C THR A 102 4.35 20.66 20.93
N GLY A 103 3.84 19.65 21.63
CA GLY A 103 2.76 19.73 22.59
C GLY A 103 2.12 18.36 22.77
N GLY A 104 1.41 18.11 23.88
CA GLY A 104 0.78 16.81 24.09
C GLY A 104 -0.19 16.46 22.97
N ASN A 105 -0.01 15.29 22.34
CA ASN A 105 -0.83 14.80 21.22
C ASN A 105 -0.92 15.74 20.00
N VAL A 106 0.04 16.66 19.83
CA VAL A 106 0.04 17.60 18.69
C VAL A 106 0.06 16.88 17.34
N ALA A 107 0.64 15.69 17.22
CA ALA A 107 0.70 14.95 15.95
C ALA A 107 -0.69 14.58 15.38
N VAL A 108 -1.71 14.50 16.25
CA VAL A 108 -3.07 14.05 15.91
C VAL A 108 -4.15 15.10 16.13
N ASP A 109 -3.73 16.33 16.45
CA ASP A 109 -4.62 17.48 16.61
C ASP A 109 -4.96 18.08 15.24
N ASP A 110 -6.26 18.21 14.96
CA ASP A 110 -6.76 18.70 13.67
C ASP A 110 -6.45 20.20 13.45
N ASN A 111 -6.07 20.95 14.50
CA ASN A 111 -5.63 22.32 14.37
C ASN A 111 -4.15 22.36 13.90
N PRO A 112 -3.85 22.91 12.71
CA PRO A 112 -2.49 23.01 12.18
C PRO A 112 -1.56 23.90 13.03
N LEU A 113 -2.11 24.70 13.94
CA LEU A 113 -1.36 25.55 14.88
C LEU A 113 -1.35 25.01 16.33
N ALA A 114 -1.85 23.80 16.59
CA ALA A 114 -1.80 23.18 17.91
C ALA A 114 -0.38 23.11 18.48
N GLY A 115 -0.23 23.23 19.80
CA GLY A 115 1.07 23.28 20.46
C GLY A 115 1.86 24.57 20.18
N SER A 116 3.18 24.52 20.36
CA SER A 116 4.11 25.61 20.07
C SER A 116 5.16 25.16 19.06
N SER A 117 5.98 26.10 18.54
CA SER A 117 7.21 25.76 17.84
C SER A 117 8.04 24.78 18.67
N ALA A 118 8.57 23.75 18.03
CA ALA A 118 9.52 22.85 18.65
C ALA A 118 10.95 23.42 18.70
N GLY A 119 11.20 24.57 18.05
CA GLY A 119 12.54 25.07 17.77
C GLY A 119 13.22 24.28 16.66
N PHE A 120 14.56 24.19 16.70
CA PHE A 120 15.38 23.48 15.72
C PHE A 120 15.18 24.05 14.29
N PHE A 121 14.53 23.28 13.42
CA PHE A 121 14.30 23.60 12.00
C PHE A 121 12.85 24.06 11.72
N ASP A 122 12.07 24.38 12.76
CA ASP A 122 10.76 25.01 12.55
C ASP A 122 10.92 26.33 11.79
N SER A 123 10.05 26.58 10.81
CA SER A 123 10.16 27.68 9.84
C SER A 123 11.36 27.61 8.88
N ASP A 124 12.09 26.47 8.80
CA ASP A 124 13.06 26.25 7.71
C ASP A 124 12.35 26.37 6.35
N THR A 125 13.07 26.90 5.37
CA THR A 125 12.60 27.05 3.99
C THR A 125 13.73 26.76 3.02
N GLY A 126 13.41 26.18 1.87
CA GLY A 126 14.42 25.96 0.84
C GLY A 126 13.80 25.70 -0.52
N THR A 127 14.67 25.32 -1.47
CA THR A 127 14.27 25.07 -2.85
C THR A 127 14.87 23.77 -3.37
N LEU A 128 14.14 23.08 -4.24
CA LEU A 128 14.58 21.88 -4.94
C LEU A 128 14.44 22.12 -6.45
N THR A 129 15.41 21.69 -7.24
CA THR A 129 15.27 21.68 -8.71
C THR A 129 15.04 20.24 -9.14
N VAL A 130 13.82 19.95 -9.58
CA VAL A 130 13.37 18.62 -10.00
C VAL A 130 13.48 18.51 -11.52
N MET A 131 14.00 17.39 -12.02
CA MET A 131 14.05 17.06 -13.45
C MET A 131 12.93 16.08 -13.81
N ASP A 132 12.71 15.84 -15.09
CA ASP A 132 11.84 14.74 -15.51
C ASP A 132 12.40 13.37 -15.04
N THR A 133 11.52 12.40 -14.78
CA THR A 133 11.92 11.01 -14.58
C THR A 133 12.71 10.48 -15.77
N ASP A 134 13.74 9.69 -15.51
CA ASP A 134 14.50 8.94 -16.51
C ASP A 134 14.22 7.44 -16.47
N LYS A 135 13.29 7.02 -15.59
CA LYS A 135 12.87 5.63 -15.48
C LYS A 135 11.97 5.27 -16.67
N THR A 136 11.98 3.99 -17.02
CA THR A 136 11.22 3.45 -18.16
C THR A 136 10.69 2.06 -17.81
N GLY A 137 9.85 1.49 -18.68
CA GLY A 137 9.38 0.11 -18.52
C GLY A 137 8.39 -0.04 -17.36
N ARG A 138 8.60 -1.07 -16.53
CA ARG A 138 7.68 -1.44 -15.44
C ARG A 138 7.80 -0.60 -14.18
N ASP A 139 8.94 0.06 -13.97
CA ASP A 139 9.17 0.93 -12.81
C ASP A 139 8.05 1.96 -12.69
N MET A 140 7.34 1.99 -11.56
CA MET A 140 6.18 2.87 -11.39
C MET A 140 6.54 4.36 -11.48
N ARG A 141 7.81 4.72 -11.20
CA ARG A 141 8.33 6.08 -11.36
C ARG A 141 8.40 6.52 -12.83
N ALA A 142 8.33 5.59 -13.78
CA ALA A 142 8.20 5.88 -15.20
C ALA A 142 6.77 6.25 -15.60
N LYS A 143 5.78 5.86 -14.79
CA LYS A 143 4.35 5.96 -15.10
C LYS A 143 3.71 7.18 -14.45
N GLY A 144 4.16 7.53 -13.25
CA GLY A 144 3.62 8.60 -12.42
C GLY A 144 2.65 8.08 -11.35
N MET A 145 2.02 8.98 -10.62
CA MET A 145 1.04 8.61 -9.58
C MET A 145 -0.17 7.88 -10.19
N LEU A 146 -0.61 6.77 -9.60
CA LEU A 146 -1.79 6.03 -10.03
C LEU A 146 -3.04 6.60 -9.36
N GLU A 147 -3.91 7.21 -10.15
CA GLU A 147 -5.02 8.00 -9.65
C GLU A 147 -6.37 7.32 -9.89
N TYR A 148 -7.28 7.52 -8.95
CA TYR A 148 -8.70 7.34 -9.19
C TYR A 148 -9.25 8.57 -9.93
N VAL A 149 -9.58 8.41 -11.21
CA VAL A 149 -10.01 9.51 -12.10
C VAL A 149 -11.52 9.71 -12.19
N GLY A 150 -12.29 9.17 -11.23
CA GLY A 150 -13.75 9.24 -11.27
C GLY A 150 -14.42 8.17 -12.14
N GLU A 151 -13.66 7.15 -12.57
CA GLU A 151 -14.08 6.09 -13.50
C GLU A 151 -13.86 4.69 -12.89
N ARG A 152 -14.23 3.64 -13.62
CA ARG A 152 -14.12 2.22 -13.17
C ARG A 152 -12.67 1.71 -13.07
N TYR A 153 -11.72 2.44 -13.62
CA TYR A 153 -10.32 2.06 -13.73
C TYR A 153 -9.41 3.18 -13.23
N LEU A 154 -8.26 2.79 -12.69
CA LEU A 154 -7.23 3.72 -12.26
C LEU A 154 -6.33 4.11 -13.45
N LYS A 155 -5.74 5.31 -13.37
CA LYS A 155 -4.96 5.90 -14.45
C LYS A 155 -3.71 6.58 -13.93
N PHE A 156 -2.58 6.34 -14.58
CA PHE A 156 -1.33 6.99 -14.23
C PHE A 156 -1.32 8.46 -14.68
N ALA A 157 -1.02 9.37 -13.77
CA ALA A 157 -0.99 10.81 -14.01
C ALA A 157 0.10 11.21 -15.01
N GLY A 158 1.27 10.56 -14.96
CA GLY A 158 2.42 10.92 -15.79
C GLY A 158 2.30 10.47 -17.24
N THR A 159 1.76 9.27 -17.48
CA THR A 159 1.67 8.66 -18.81
C THR A 159 0.26 8.66 -19.41
N GLY A 160 -0.76 8.77 -18.56
CA GLY A 160 -2.16 8.59 -18.95
C GLY A 160 -2.55 7.13 -19.23
N GLU A 161 -1.67 6.17 -18.93
CA GLU A 161 -1.97 4.74 -19.08
C GLU A 161 -2.98 4.30 -18.01
N TYR A 162 -3.97 3.50 -18.41
CA TYR A 162 -4.86 2.82 -17.45
C TYR A 162 -4.15 1.58 -16.89
N PHE A 163 -4.54 1.16 -15.68
CA PHE A 163 -3.91 0.05 -14.99
C PHE A 163 -4.85 -1.16 -14.83
N LEU A 164 -4.32 -2.36 -15.06
CA LEU A 164 -4.92 -3.63 -14.64
C LEU A 164 -3.96 -4.32 -13.68
N LYS A 165 -4.47 -4.73 -12.51
CA LYS A 165 -3.65 -5.45 -11.53
C LYS A 165 -3.79 -6.96 -11.61
N GLN A 166 -2.69 -7.67 -11.42
CA GLN A 166 -2.59 -9.11 -11.22
C GLN A 166 -1.46 -9.41 -10.23
N GLY A 167 -1.75 -10.15 -9.17
CA GLY A 167 -0.75 -10.52 -8.18
C GLY A 167 -1.28 -11.41 -7.07
N PRO A 168 -0.44 -11.83 -6.14
CA PRO A 168 -0.89 -12.53 -4.94
C PRO A 168 -1.61 -11.57 -3.98
N ASP A 169 -2.72 -12.05 -3.39
CA ASP A 169 -3.26 -11.48 -2.15
C ASP A 169 -2.64 -12.17 -0.92
N ALA A 170 -2.27 -13.44 -1.11
CA ALA A 170 -1.63 -14.27 -0.10
C ALA A 170 -0.09 -14.30 -0.24
N PRO A 171 0.67 -14.30 0.85
CA PRO A 171 0.17 -14.41 2.21
C PRO A 171 -0.16 -13.03 2.81
N GLU A 172 -1.26 -12.91 3.55
CA GLU A 172 -1.61 -11.68 4.29
C GLU A 172 -0.44 -11.18 5.17
N ASN A 173 0.32 -12.14 5.71
CA ASN A 173 1.43 -11.94 6.63
C ASN A 173 2.78 -11.87 5.90
N LEU A 174 2.80 -11.31 4.68
CA LEU A 174 4.01 -11.04 3.89
C LEU A 174 5.12 -10.39 4.73
N LEU A 175 4.72 -9.46 5.63
CA LEU A 175 5.62 -8.70 6.47
C LEU A 175 6.06 -9.42 7.76
N ALA A 176 5.58 -10.64 8.02
CA ALA A 176 6.00 -11.47 9.15
C ALA A 176 7.37 -12.14 8.89
N TYR A 177 8.35 -11.38 8.41
CA TYR A 177 9.62 -11.88 7.91
C TYR A 177 10.76 -11.79 8.94
N GLU A 178 11.62 -12.82 8.97
CA GLU A 178 12.61 -13.03 10.02
C GLU A 178 13.76 -12.03 10.07
N ASP A 179 14.04 -11.38 8.95
CA ASP A 179 15.09 -10.37 8.85
C ASP A 179 14.62 -8.96 9.22
N PHE A 180 13.31 -8.76 9.36
CA PHE A 180 12.80 -7.54 9.98
C PHE A 180 13.00 -7.56 11.49
N ASP A 181 13.34 -6.40 12.03
CA ASP A 181 13.48 -6.20 13.46
C ASP A 181 12.13 -6.42 14.17
N ASN A 182 12.19 -6.94 15.40
CA ASN A 182 11.04 -7.09 16.29
C ASN A 182 9.84 -7.88 15.71
N THR A 183 10.09 -8.89 14.88
CA THR A 183 9.04 -9.73 14.27
C THR A 183 8.76 -10.98 15.13
N PRO A 184 7.55 -11.16 15.69
CA PRO A 184 7.19 -12.36 16.44
C PRO A 184 7.15 -13.65 15.60
N ASN A 185 7.03 -14.80 16.26
CA ASN A 185 6.77 -16.09 15.59
C ASN A 185 5.69 -16.87 16.33
N ILE A 186 4.54 -16.24 16.48
CA ILE A 186 3.32 -16.84 17.00
C ILE A 186 2.91 -17.95 16.04
N GLU A 187 2.64 -19.13 16.60
CA GLU A 187 2.21 -20.33 15.87
C GLU A 187 3.17 -20.83 14.76
N GLY A 188 4.42 -20.34 14.73
CA GLY A 188 5.41 -20.80 13.76
C GLY A 188 5.25 -20.22 12.35
N ARG A 189 4.51 -19.11 12.19
CA ARG A 189 4.14 -18.52 10.89
C ARG A 189 5.13 -17.50 10.33
N ARG A 190 6.23 -17.21 11.04
CA ARG A 190 7.26 -16.30 10.55
C ARG A 190 7.88 -16.82 9.25
N LYS A 191 8.15 -15.90 8.34
CA LYS A 191 8.67 -16.14 6.99
C LYS A 191 10.19 -16.10 6.98
N SER A 192 10.77 -16.97 6.18
CA SER A 192 12.17 -16.94 5.77
C SER A 192 12.32 -16.63 4.28
N TYR A 193 11.32 -16.96 3.46
CA TYR A 193 11.38 -16.91 2.00
C TYR A 193 12.61 -17.61 1.41
N ALA A 194 13.20 -18.56 2.14
CA ALA A 194 14.43 -19.25 1.74
C ALA A 194 14.42 -19.85 0.31
N PRO A 195 13.28 -20.35 -0.23
CA PRO A 195 13.20 -20.78 -1.62
C PRO A 195 13.55 -19.70 -2.66
N HIS A 196 13.44 -18.43 -2.29
CA HIS A 196 13.72 -17.27 -3.14
C HIS A 196 15.13 -16.68 -2.98
N ALA A 197 16.02 -17.32 -2.19
CA ALA A 197 17.38 -16.82 -1.99
C ALA A 197 18.17 -16.67 -3.31
N ASN A 198 17.90 -17.52 -4.31
CA ASN A 198 18.57 -17.47 -5.62
C ASN A 198 17.95 -16.44 -6.58
N ASP A 199 16.83 -15.81 -6.22
CA ASP A 199 16.17 -14.78 -7.02
C ASP A 199 16.70 -13.38 -6.71
N TRP A 200 17.45 -13.23 -5.61
CA TRP A 200 18.18 -12.00 -5.31
C TRP A 200 19.40 -11.86 -6.23
N ASN A 201 19.55 -10.69 -6.83
CA ASN A 201 20.60 -10.38 -7.78
C ASN A 201 21.62 -9.39 -7.20
N LEU A 202 22.84 -9.44 -7.72
CA LEU A 202 23.86 -8.46 -7.36
C LEU A 202 23.41 -7.04 -7.72
N GLY A 203 23.25 -6.19 -6.70
CA GLY A 203 22.80 -4.81 -6.85
C GLY A 203 21.40 -4.58 -6.28
N ASP A 204 20.64 -5.63 -6.03
CA ASP A 204 19.38 -5.55 -5.30
C ASP A 204 19.63 -5.10 -3.85
N PRO A 205 18.64 -4.44 -3.23
CA PRO A 205 18.82 -3.92 -1.89
C PRO A 205 18.91 -5.04 -0.85
N SER A 206 19.57 -4.71 0.26
CA SER A 206 19.63 -5.48 1.50
C SER A 206 19.97 -4.52 2.63
N TRP A 207 19.81 -4.95 3.88
CA TRP A 207 20.23 -4.20 5.06
C TRP A 207 21.12 -5.02 5.97
N MET A 208 21.79 -4.37 6.94
CA MET A 208 22.59 -5.03 7.98
C MET A 208 23.62 -6.06 7.45
N GLY A 209 24.16 -5.85 6.25
CA GLY A 209 25.18 -6.71 5.66
C GLY A 209 24.64 -8.02 5.06
N GLY A 210 23.43 -8.02 4.53
CA GLY A 210 22.87 -9.14 3.74
C GLY A 210 21.51 -9.64 4.23
N LYS A 211 20.90 -8.97 5.20
CA LYS A 211 19.51 -9.24 5.56
C LYS A 211 18.57 -8.75 4.47
N GLY A 212 17.45 -9.43 4.33
CA GLY A 212 16.38 -9.01 3.42
C GLY A 212 16.40 -9.69 2.06
N THR A 213 17.46 -10.42 1.74
CA THR A 213 17.74 -10.88 0.38
C THR A 213 16.63 -11.79 -0.15
N GLU A 214 16.07 -12.63 0.69
CA GLU A 214 15.08 -13.63 0.33
C GLU A 214 13.71 -13.02 0.02
N LEU A 215 13.26 -12.02 0.79
CA LEU A 215 12.02 -11.29 0.48
C LEU A 215 12.19 -10.40 -0.77
N ILE A 216 13.35 -9.78 -0.94
CA ILE A 216 13.68 -9.06 -2.17
C ILE A 216 13.72 -10.00 -3.37
N GLY A 217 14.28 -11.20 -3.21
CA GLY A 217 14.25 -12.27 -4.20
C GLY A 217 12.82 -12.74 -4.52
N ALA A 218 11.95 -12.85 -3.51
CA ALA A 218 10.55 -13.22 -3.72
C ALA A 218 9.83 -12.19 -4.60
N ILE A 219 10.08 -10.89 -4.37
CA ILE A 219 9.57 -9.82 -5.23
C ILE A 219 10.14 -9.92 -6.65
N ASN A 220 11.44 -10.20 -6.81
CA ASN A 220 12.04 -10.41 -8.12
C ASN A 220 11.41 -11.58 -8.88
N TYR A 221 11.13 -12.68 -8.18
CA TYR A 221 10.47 -13.83 -8.77
C TYR A 221 9.06 -13.46 -9.24
N LEU A 222 8.24 -12.84 -8.38
CA LEU A 222 6.90 -12.39 -8.79
C LEU A 222 6.98 -11.39 -9.96
N ALA A 223 8.01 -10.54 -10.00
CA ALA A 223 8.26 -9.64 -11.11
C ALA A 223 8.62 -10.42 -12.38
N SER A 224 9.47 -11.43 -12.31
CA SER A 224 9.83 -12.26 -13.47
C SER A 224 8.65 -13.02 -14.05
N GLU A 225 7.69 -13.37 -13.19
CA GLU A 225 6.40 -13.95 -13.58
C GLU A 225 5.41 -12.92 -14.17
N GLY A 226 5.81 -11.65 -14.32
CA GLY A 226 5.02 -10.60 -14.95
C GLY A 226 3.89 -10.03 -14.08
N LEU A 227 3.87 -10.36 -12.78
CA LEU A 227 2.89 -9.82 -11.83
C LEU A 227 3.22 -8.36 -11.52
N ASN A 228 2.20 -7.61 -11.12
CA ASN A 228 2.29 -6.16 -10.90
C ASN A 228 1.49 -5.67 -9.68
N SER A 229 1.07 -6.57 -8.79
CA SER A 229 0.41 -6.25 -7.51
C SER A 229 0.93 -7.15 -6.40
N ILE A 230 1.01 -6.63 -5.18
CA ILE A 230 1.24 -7.40 -3.96
C ILE A 230 0.41 -6.83 -2.81
N SER A 231 -0.16 -7.72 -2.00
CA SER A 231 -0.96 -7.39 -0.83
C SER A 231 -0.25 -7.76 0.46
N PHE A 232 -0.57 -7.03 1.53
CA PHE A 232 -0.05 -7.26 2.87
C PHE A 232 -0.84 -6.48 3.93
N ILE A 233 -0.78 -6.96 5.16
CA ILE A 233 -1.40 -6.33 6.32
C ILE A 233 -0.31 -5.74 7.23
N PRO A 234 -0.20 -4.40 7.40
CA PRO A 234 0.84 -3.80 8.24
C PRO A 234 0.55 -3.92 9.75
N MET A 235 -0.66 -4.33 10.14
CA MET A 235 -1.07 -4.48 11.54
C MET A 235 -2.13 -5.58 11.68
N ASN A 236 -1.69 -6.75 12.15
CA ASN A 236 -2.53 -7.92 12.36
C ASN A 236 -2.56 -8.36 13.83
N ILE A 237 -2.32 -7.45 14.79
CA ILE A 237 -2.42 -7.77 16.22
C ILE A 237 -3.81 -8.33 16.50
N ASN A 238 -3.90 -9.51 17.12
CA ASN A 238 -5.13 -10.28 17.36
C ASN A 238 -5.81 -10.87 16.11
N GLY A 239 -5.35 -10.56 14.89
CA GLY A 239 -5.76 -11.19 13.63
C GLY A 239 -5.37 -12.66 13.55
N ASP A 240 -5.47 -13.23 12.36
CA ASP A 240 -5.20 -14.66 12.18
C ASP A 240 -3.70 -14.98 12.33
N ASP A 241 -2.80 -14.19 11.74
CA ASP A 241 -1.35 -14.38 11.88
C ASP A 241 -0.74 -13.84 13.19
N LYS A 242 -1.03 -12.59 13.59
CA LYS A 242 -0.53 -11.90 14.81
C LYS A 242 0.95 -11.52 14.83
N ASN A 243 1.71 -11.70 13.74
CA ASN A 243 3.16 -11.45 13.69
C ASN A 243 3.57 -10.13 13.02
N VAL A 244 2.62 -9.30 12.60
CA VAL A 244 2.88 -8.03 11.93
C VAL A 244 2.27 -6.86 12.70
N PHE A 245 3.13 -5.91 13.07
CA PHE A 245 2.73 -4.60 13.57
C PHE A 245 3.88 -3.60 13.42
N PRO A 246 3.59 -2.29 13.35
CA PRO A 246 4.61 -1.26 13.24
C PRO A 246 5.13 -0.80 14.61
N TYR A 247 4.57 -1.31 15.72
CA TYR A 247 4.85 -0.84 17.06
C TYR A 247 6.09 -1.50 17.68
N ILE A 248 6.66 -0.88 18.72
CA ILE A 248 7.75 -1.49 19.50
C ILE A 248 7.32 -2.76 20.24
N SER A 249 6.02 -2.96 20.47
CA SER A 249 5.44 -4.23 20.91
C SER A 249 3.91 -4.26 20.72
N ASP A 250 3.30 -5.43 20.85
CA ASP A 250 1.84 -5.66 20.82
C ASP A 250 1.06 -5.12 22.05
N SER A 251 1.78 -4.59 23.04
CA SER A 251 1.20 -4.07 24.28
C SER A 251 0.30 -2.87 23.98
N SER A 252 -0.86 -2.80 24.62
CA SER A 252 -1.77 -1.66 24.48
C SER A 252 -1.14 -0.32 24.88
N ALA A 253 -0.11 -0.32 25.73
CA ALA A 253 0.66 0.87 26.11
C ALA A 253 1.57 1.41 24.98
N ASN A 254 1.85 0.60 23.96
CA ASN A 254 2.81 0.90 22.90
C ASN A 254 2.18 1.20 21.53
N ARG A 255 0.84 1.25 21.43
CA ARG A 255 0.11 1.53 20.17
C ARG A 255 0.27 2.95 19.60
N THR A 256 1.10 3.76 20.25
CA THR A 256 1.53 5.08 19.78
C THR A 256 3.05 5.18 19.69
N ARG A 257 3.76 4.04 19.73
CA ARG A 257 5.22 3.94 19.71
C ARG A 257 5.65 3.05 18.55
N ILE A 258 6.13 3.67 17.47
CA ILE A 258 6.56 2.98 16.25
C ILE A 258 7.98 2.43 16.45
N ASP A 259 8.20 1.21 15.96
CA ASP A 259 9.50 0.59 15.78
C ASP A 259 10.15 1.15 14.51
N VAL A 260 11.09 2.07 14.67
CA VAL A 260 11.64 2.89 13.59
C VAL A 260 12.50 2.05 12.65
N SER A 261 13.27 1.09 13.16
CA SER A 261 14.11 0.25 12.31
C SER A 261 13.27 -0.72 11.49
N LYS A 262 12.27 -1.37 12.10
CA LYS A 262 11.34 -2.28 11.38
C LYS A 262 10.67 -1.58 10.20
N VAL A 263 9.99 -0.46 10.44
CA VAL A 263 9.28 0.24 9.35
C VAL A 263 10.24 0.89 8.34
N SER A 264 11.50 1.14 8.72
CA SER A 264 12.54 1.55 7.77
C SER A 264 13.03 0.39 6.90
N GLN A 265 12.96 -0.86 7.38
CA GLN A 265 13.27 -2.06 6.58
C GLN A 265 12.11 -2.40 5.63
N TRP A 266 10.86 -2.18 6.07
CA TRP A 266 9.69 -2.28 5.16
C TRP A 266 9.82 -1.35 3.96
N GLU A 267 10.28 -0.10 4.18
CA GLU A 267 10.48 0.86 3.08
C GLU A 267 11.49 0.36 2.03
N ILE A 268 12.53 -0.37 2.43
CA ILE A 268 13.48 -0.95 1.46
C ILE A 268 12.76 -1.93 0.52
N VAL A 269 11.86 -2.74 1.07
CA VAL A 269 11.07 -3.73 0.32
C VAL A 269 10.05 -3.04 -0.58
N PHE A 270 9.36 -2.01 -0.09
CA PHE A 270 8.37 -1.27 -0.87
C PHE A 270 8.98 -0.40 -1.97
N GLU A 271 10.15 0.19 -1.72
CA GLU A 271 10.90 0.89 -2.76
C GLU A 271 11.31 -0.09 -3.86
N HIS A 272 11.88 -1.25 -3.51
CA HIS A 272 12.20 -2.28 -4.49
C HIS A 272 10.97 -2.76 -5.28
N ALA A 273 9.85 -3.03 -4.60
CA ALA A 273 8.60 -3.40 -5.25
C ALA A 273 8.11 -2.33 -6.24
N THR A 274 8.24 -1.05 -5.89
CA THR A 274 7.93 0.09 -6.78
C THR A 274 8.82 0.08 -8.03
N GLU A 275 10.12 -0.16 -7.88
CA GLU A 275 11.06 -0.29 -9.00
C GLU A 275 10.73 -1.50 -9.88
N GLN A 276 10.24 -2.58 -9.26
CA GLN A 276 9.74 -3.78 -9.93
C GLN A 276 8.28 -3.64 -10.40
N GLY A 277 7.70 -2.45 -10.43
CA GLY A 277 6.40 -2.23 -11.06
C GLY A 277 5.22 -2.85 -10.32
N PHE A 278 5.28 -2.89 -8.98
CA PHE A 278 4.18 -3.37 -8.17
C PHE A 278 3.29 -2.23 -7.66
N PHE A 279 1.98 -2.47 -7.75
CA PHE A 279 0.98 -1.81 -6.93
C PHE A 279 1.04 -2.38 -5.51
N LEU A 280 1.13 -1.51 -4.51
CA LEU A 280 1.20 -1.87 -3.10
C LEU A 280 -0.20 -1.82 -2.48
N HIS A 281 -0.77 -2.98 -2.19
CA HIS A 281 -2.10 -3.07 -1.58
C HIS A 281 -2.01 -3.08 -0.05
N PHE A 282 -2.20 -1.92 0.59
CA PHE A 282 -2.17 -1.77 2.05
C PHE A 282 -3.54 -2.08 2.68
N LYS A 283 -3.75 -3.31 3.14
CA LYS A 283 -4.87 -3.68 4.03
C LYS A 283 -4.54 -3.25 5.46
N THR A 284 -5.07 -2.13 5.92
CA THR A 284 -4.60 -1.49 7.18
C THR A 284 -4.84 -2.30 8.47
N GLN A 285 -5.75 -3.28 8.46
CA GLN A 285 -6.25 -4.04 9.60
C GLN A 285 -7.12 -5.22 9.11
N GLU A 286 -7.62 -6.06 10.01
CA GLU A 286 -8.50 -7.23 9.79
C GLU A 286 -9.75 -7.17 10.68
N THR A 287 -10.69 -8.11 10.49
CA THR A 287 -11.89 -8.30 11.31
C THR A 287 -11.59 -8.28 12.80
N GLU A 288 -10.60 -9.06 13.25
CA GLU A 288 -10.34 -9.32 14.67
C GLU A 288 -9.80 -8.07 15.38
N ASN A 289 -9.25 -7.12 14.62
CA ASN A 289 -8.57 -5.96 15.14
C ASN A 289 -9.12 -4.62 14.64
N GLU A 290 -10.21 -4.63 13.88
CA GLU A 290 -10.87 -3.42 13.36
C GLU A 290 -11.27 -2.44 14.48
N LEU A 291 -11.57 -2.94 15.69
CA LEU A 291 -11.90 -2.14 16.87
C LEU A 291 -10.73 -2.00 17.87
N LEU A 292 -9.55 -2.54 17.56
CA LEU A 292 -8.41 -2.60 18.48
C LEU A 292 -7.90 -1.21 18.86
N LEU A 293 -7.76 -0.34 17.86
CA LEU A 293 -7.31 1.04 18.03
C LEU A 293 -8.53 1.90 18.34
N ASP A 294 -8.53 2.50 19.54
CA ASP A 294 -9.53 3.46 20.00
C ASP A 294 -11.00 2.97 19.89
N GLY A 295 -11.25 1.66 20.00
CA GLY A 295 -12.62 1.11 19.88
C GLY A 295 -13.23 1.26 18.47
N GLY A 296 -12.39 1.45 17.45
CA GLY A 296 -12.80 1.73 16.07
C GLY A 296 -12.93 3.23 15.75
N ASP A 297 -12.83 4.11 16.73
CA ASP A 297 -12.89 5.55 16.47
C ASP A 297 -11.56 6.11 15.93
N LEU A 298 -11.58 7.30 15.33
CA LEU A 298 -10.36 8.07 15.03
C LEU A 298 -9.80 8.73 16.30
N GLY A 299 -9.43 7.92 17.28
CA GLY A 299 -8.72 8.37 18.47
C GLY A 299 -7.23 8.57 18.22
N THR A 300 -6.46 8.63 19.31
CA THR A 300 -5.03 8.95 19.23
C THR A 300 -4.23 7.82 18.60
N GLN A 301 -4.56 6.55 18.92
CA GLN A 301 -3.79 5.41 18.43
C GLN A 301 -3.94 5.25 16.92
N ARG A 302 -5.18 5.30 16.42
CA ARG A 302 -5.49 5.17 14.99
C ARG A 302 -4.95 6.34 14.17
N LYS A 303 -5.10 7.58 14.66
CA LYS A 303 -4.55 8.75 13.96
C LYS A 303 -3.01 8.71 13.88
N VAL A 304 -2.30 8.27 14.93
CA VAL A 304 -0.84 8.07 14.86
C VAL A 304 -0.49 7.01 13.83
N TYR A 305 -1.16 5.85 13.87
CA TYR A 305 -0.93 4.76 12.93
C TYR A 305 -1.09 5.21 11.48
N TYR A 306 -2.22 5.83 11.13
CA TYR A 306 -2.47 6.31 9.77
C TYR A 306 -1.51 7.43 9.35
N ARG A 307 -1.19 8.37 10.25
CA ARG A 307 -0.21 9.42 9.96
C ARG A 307 1.15 8.85 9.61
N GLU A 308 1.61 7.85 10.35
CA GLU A 308 2.92 7.21 10.13
C GLU A 308 2.94 6.41 8.83
N LEU A 309 1.83 5.74 8.45
CA LEU A 309 1.72 5.12 7.13
C LEU A 309 1.86 6.14 5.99
N ILE A 310 1.11 7.24 6.06
CA ILE A 310 1.16 8.30 5.04
C ILE A 310 2.56 8.94 4.99
N ALA A 311 3.13 9.31 6.15
CA ALA A 311 4.41 10.00 6.24
C ALA A 311 5.59 9.16 5.72
N ARG A 312 5.51 7.84 5.87
CA ARG A 312 6.60 6.92 5.51
C ARG A 312 6.46 6.32 4.12
N PHE A 313 5.23 6.09 3.66
CA PHE A 313 4.96 5.28 2.46
C PHE A 313 4.09 5.98 1.41
N GLY A 314 3.46 7.10 1.75
CA GLY A 314 2.58 7.81 0.83
C GLY A 314 3.28 8.35 -0.42
N HIS A 315 4.61 8.41 -0.48
CA HIS A 315 5.30 8.87 -1.68
C HIS A 315 5.35 7.83 -2.82
N HIS A 316 4.97 6.56 -2.59
CA HIS A 316 5.05 5.52 -3.62
C HIS A 316 3.98 5.76 -4.71
N PRO A 317 4.32 5.71 -6.01
CA PRO A 317 3.39 6.11 -7.07
C PRO A 317 2.16 5.22 -7.26
N ALA A 318 2.16 3.98 -6.77
CA ALA A 318 1.07 3.04 -6.99
C ALA A 318 0.75 2.27 -5.72
N LEU A 319 -0.23 2.75 -4.95
CA LEU A 319 -0.77 2.07 -3.77
C LEU A 319 -2.26 2.38 -3.59
N ASN A 320 -2.92 1.64 -2.70
CA ASN A 320 -4.17 2.06 -2.08
C ASN A 320 -4.04 2.20 -0.57
N TRP A 321 -5.03 2.86 0.03
CA TRP A 321 -5.38 2.71 1.43
C TRP A 321 -6.64 1.87 1.53
N ASN A 322 -6.49 0.59 1.88
CA ASN A 322 -7.60 -0.30 2.16
C ASN A 322 -7.93 -0.27 3.66
N MET A 323 -9.17 0.07 3.99
CA MET A 323 -9.64 0.28 5.36
C MET A 323 -9.74 -1.01 6.19
N GLY A 324 -9.39 -2.13 5.58
CA GLY A 324 -9.07 -3.39 6.20
C GLY A 324 -9.88 -4.53 5.60
N GLU A 325 -9.47 -5.73 5.98
CA GLU A 325 -10.07 -6.99 5.58
C GLU A 325 -11.27 -7.33 6.45
N GLU A 326 -12.35 -7.78 5.80
CA GLU A 326 -13.55 -8.32 6.43
C GLU A 326 -14.17 -7.43 7.53
N ILE A 327 -14.16 -6.10 7.35
CA ILE A 327 -14.65 -5.12 8.34
C ILE A 327 -16.15 -5.29 8.63
N ASN A 328 -16.47 -6.01 9.70
CA ASN A 328 -17.83 -6.49 9.99
C ASN A 328 -18.47 -5.86 11.22
N ASN A 329 -17.68 -5.35 12.17
CA ASN A 329 -18.17 -4.84 13.45
C ASN A 329 -18.12 -3.31 13.55
N ALA A 330 -17.26 -2.64 12.78
CA ALA A 330 -17.19 -1.19 12.75
C ALA A 330 -18.46 -0.56 12.14
N THR A 331 -18.90 0.54 12.74
CA THR A 331 -20.07 1.28 12.26
C THR A 331 -19.79 2.00 10.94
N THR A 332 -20.85 2.34 10.18
CA THR A 332 -20.75 3.19 8.99
C THR A 332 -19.99 4.50 9.25
N ASP A 333 -20.23 5.14 10.40
CA ASP A 333 -19.57 6.39 10.77
C ASP A 333 -18.08 6.20 11.04
N GLN A 334 -17.68 5.09 11.68
CA GLN A 334 -16.27 4.75 11.88
C GLN A 334 -15.56 4.49 10.55
N LYS A 335 -16.16 3.64 9.70
CA LYS A 335 -15.64 3.36 8.34
C LYS A 335 -15.53 4.65 7.52
N LYS A 336 -16.51 5.56 7.61
CA LYS A 336 -16.45 6.87 6.96
C LYS A 336 -15.29 7.70 7.51
N ALA A 337 -15.15 7.78 8.82
CA ALA A 337 -14.11 8.56 9.46
C ALA A 337 -12.72 8.09 9.02
N TRP A 338 -12.48 6.77 8.94
CA TRP A 338 -11.20 6.23 8.48
C TRP A 338 -10.83 6.69 7.06
N ALA A 339 -11.78 6.56 6.11
CA ALA A 339 -11.56 7.05 4.75
C ALA A 339 -11.38 8.57 4.70
N ASP A 340 -12.14 9.34 5.49
CA ASP A 340 -11.98 10.79 5.59
C ASP A 340 -10.59 11.17 6.10
N TYR A 341 -9.97 10.38 6.98
CA TYR A 341 -8.61 10.65 7.45
C TYR A 341 -7.61 10.62 6.31
N PHE A 342 -7.58 9.52 5.53
CA PHE A 342 -6.68 9.41 4.38
C PHE A 342 -6.99 10.48 3.32
N TRP A 343 -8.26 10.68 2.99
CA TRP A 343 -8.67 11.72 2.04
C TRP A 343 -8.17 13.12 2.43
N ASN A 344 -8.16 13.47 3.71
CA ASN A 344 -7.76 14.80 4.16
C ASN A 344 -6.25 14.95 4.43
N ASN A 345 -5.53 13.84 4.66
CA ASN A 345 -4.14 13.88 5.15
C ASN A 345 -3.13 13.24 4.19
N ASP A 346 -3.56 12.42 3.23
CA ASP A 346 -2.70 11.92 2.17
C ASP A 346 -2.54 12.99 1.09
N PRO A 347 -1.35 13.60 0.96
CA PRO A 347 -1.15 14.72 0.03
C PRO A 347 -1.24 14.28 -1.44
N TYR A 348 -1.23 12.97 -1.73
CA TYR A 348 -1.25 12.43 -3.09
C TYR A 348 -2.59 11.81 -3.49
N GLN A 349 -3.58 11.77 -2.59
CA GLN A 349 -4.95 11.32 -2.86
C GLN A 349 -5.02 9.89 -3.46
N HIS A 350 -4.30 8.95 -2.84
CA HIS A 350 -4.32 7.56 -3.30
C HIS A 350 -5.72 6.95 -3.28
N HIS A 351 -5.86 5.87 -4.04
CA HIS A 351 -7.08 5.08 -4.09
C HIS A 351 -7.48 4.58 -2.69
N ILE A 352 -8.70 4.89 -2.24
CA ILE A 352 -9.24 4.43 -0.94
C ILE A 352 -10.31 3.37 -1.18
N VAL A 353 -10.13 2.20 -0.57
CA VAL A 353 -11.03 1.04 -0.69
C VAL A 353 -11.32 0.42 0.68
N ILE A 354 -12.22 -0.55 0.68
CA ILE A 354 -12.49 -1.43 1.82
C ILE A 354 -12.64 -2.85 1.29
N HIS A 355 -12.17 -3.85 2.05
CA HIS A 355 -12.19 -5.25 1.66
C HIS A 355 -13.20 -6.04 2.48
N ASN A 356 -14.11 -6.75 1.81
CA ASN A 356 -15.08 -7.59 2.50
C ASN A 356 -15.87 -8.52 1.55
N GLY A 357 -16.29 -9.68 2.06
CA GLY A 357 -17.36 -10.50 1.49
C GLY A 357 -18.77 -9.99 1.83
N ALA A 358 -18.93 -9.29 2.96
CA ALA A 358 -20.16 -8.59 3.33
C ALA A 358 -20.39 -7.32 2.50
N ASN A 359 -21.66 -6.93 2.36
CA ASN A 359 -21.97 -5.76 1.54
C ASN A 359 -21.78 -4.43 2.28
N HIS A 360 -20.99 -3.53 1.71
CA HIS A 360 -20.79 -2.15 2.19
C HIS A 360 -21.47 -1.10 1.28
N TYR A 361 -22.69 -1.39 0.84
CA TYR A 361 -23.46 -0.48 -0.01
C TYR A 361 -23.80 0.85 0.69
N ASP A 362 -23.77 0.87 2.02
CA ASP A 362 -23.95 2.06 2.85
C ASP A 362 -22.87 3.13 2.65
N LEU A 363 -21.70 2.74 2.14
CA LEU A 363 -20.54 3.63 1.92
C LEU A 363 -20.50 4.22 0.51
N MET A 364 -21.49 3.94 -0.35
CA MET A 364 -21.49 4.41 -1.74
C MET A 364 -21.99 5.85 -1.89
N GLY A 365 -21.51 6.52 -2.95
CA GLY A 365 -21.96 7.84 -3.36
C GLY A 365 -21.06 9.00 -2.88
N PRO A 366 -21.40 10.24 -3.27
CA PRO A 366 -20.52 11.41 -3.09
C PRO A 366 -20.35 11.84 -1.62
N GLY A 367 -21.12 11.31 -0.69
CA GLY A 367 -20.97 11.59 0.75
C GLY A 367 -19.81 10.85 1.42
N PHE A 368 -19.18 9.91 0.70
CA PHE A 368 -18.10 9.06 1.22
C PHE A 368 -16.84 9.17 0.35
N ASN A 369 -15.69 9.14 1.00
CA ASN A 369 -14.38 9.25 0.35
C ASN A 369 -13.82 7.91 -0.15
N TYR A 370 -14.60 6.84 -0.09
CA TYR A 370 -14.29 5.59 -0.78
C TYR A 370 -14.36 5.77 -2.29
N THR A 371 -13.34 5.27 -2.98
CA THR A 371 -13.17 5.36 -4.43
C THR A 371 -13.25 4.00 -5.13
N GLY A 372 -13.28 2.92 -4.35
CA GLY A 372 -13.34 1.58 -4.86
C GLY A 372 -13.81 0.55 -3.84
N PHE A 373 -13.86 -0.70 -4.28
CA PHE A 373 -14.12 -1.86 -3.45
C PHE A 373 -13.12 -2.96 -3.77
N SER A 374 -12.57 -3.56 -2.72
CA SER A 374 -11.70 -4.73 -2.79
C SER A 374 -12.59 -5.94 -2.49
N LEU A 375 -12.99 -6.66 -3.54
CA LEU A 375 -14.05 -7.67 -3.43
C LEU A 375 -13.47 -9.00 -2.97
N GLN A 376 -14.08 -9.56 -1.92
CA GLN A 376 -13.92 -10.95 -1.53
C GLN A 376 -15.16 -11.75 -1.95
N THR A 377 -14.96 -13.02 -2.26
CA THR A 377 -16.02 -13.98 -2.61
C THR A 377 -15.83 -15.26 -1.79
N ASN A 378 -16.68 -16.27 -1.97
CA ASN A 378 -16.67 -17.46 -1.11
C ASN A 378 -17.12 -18.76 -1.81
N ASN A 379 -17.31 -18.74 -3.14
CA ASN A 379 -17.67 -19.95 -3.88
C ASN A 379 -16.40 -20.68 -4.31
N ALA A 380 -16.29 -21.96 -3.97
CA ALA A 380 -15.13 -22.78 -4.31
C ALA A 380 -14.82 -22.89 -5.82
N ASP A 381 -15.83 -22.67 -6.66
CA ASP A 381 -15.71 -22.66 -8.12
C ASP A 381 -15.64 -21.23 -8.71
N PHE A 382 -15.52 -20.20 -7.87
CA PHE A 382 -15.40 -18.80 -8.26
C PHE A 382 -16.60 -18.26 -9.08
N SER A 383 -17.72 -18.99 -9.09
CA SER A 383 -18.83 -18.74 -10.02
C SER A 383 -19.58 -17.41 -9.80
N GLN A 384 -19.42 -16.80 -8.62
CA GLN A 384 -20.13 -15.55 -8.27
C GLN A 384 -19.38 -14.27 -8.65
N ASP A 385 -18.08 -14.37 -8.91
CA ASP A 385 -17.14 -13.26 -9.11
C ASP A 385 -17.61 -12.25 -10.16
N HIS A 386 -17.92 -12.72 -11.36
CA HIS A 386 -18.43 -11.89 -12.45
C HIS A 386 -19.69 -11.10 -12.06
N ALA A 387 -20.67 -11.77 -11.46
CA ALA A 387 -21.93 -11.14 -11.07
C ALA A 387 -21.75 -10.15 -9.91
N SER A 388 -20.85 -10.45 -8.98
CA SER A 388 -20.51 -9.58 -7.85
C SER A 388 -19.84 -8.29 -8.32
N VAL A 389 -18.88 -8.36 -9.25
CA VAL A 389 -18.26 -7.16 -9.85
C VAL A 389 -19.32 -6.26 -10.49
N LEU A 390 -20.18 -6.83 -11.35
CA LEU A 390 -21.27 -6.08 -11.98
C LEU A 390 -22.21 -5.45 -10.95
N ASN A 391 -22.48 -6.14 -9.84
CA ASN A 391 -23.33 -5.63 -8.77
C ASN A 391 -22.74 -4.35 -8.16
N TYR A 392 -21.47 -4.37 -7.76
CA TYR A 392 -20.80 -3.21 -7.17
C TYR A 392 -20.62 -2.06 -8.17
N LEU A 393 -20.25 -2.34 -9.42
CA LEU A 393 -20.15 -1.32 -10.47
C LEU A 393 -21.50 -0.64 -10.71
N ASN A 394 -22.58 -1.41 -10.86
CA ASN A 394 -23.90 -0.84 -11.10
C ASN A 394 -24.43 -0.05 -9.89
N ARG A 395 -24.24 -0.54 -8.66
CA ARG A 395 -24.70 0.15 -7.45
C ARG A 395 -23.95 1.46 -7.20
N SER A 396 -22.62 1.45 -7.32
CA SER A 396 -21.80 2.65 -7.15
C SER A 396 -22.14 3.71 -8.20
N ALA A 397 -22.30 3.31 -9.47
CA ALA A 397 -22.79 4.20 -10.53
C ALA A 397 -24.15 4.83 -10.18
N ASN A 398 -25.12 4.00 -9.74
CA ASN A 398 -26.45 4.45 -9.35
C ASN A 398 -26.44 5.35 -8.11
N ALA A 399 -25.44 5.22 -7.23
CA ALA A 399 -25.22 6.10 -6.09
C ALA A 399 -24.55 7.45 -6.46
N GLY A 400 -24.23 7.66 -7.75
CA GLY A 400 -23.68 8.91 -8.26
C GLY A 400 -22.16 9.06 -8.15
N LYS A 401 -21.46 7.99 -7.77
CA LYS A 401 -19.99 7.91 -7.76
C LYS A 401 -19.61 6.47 -8.10
N ILE A 402 -19.28 6.23 -9.38
CA ILE A 402 -18.80 4.92 -9.81
C ILE A 402 -17.57 4.54 -8.99
N TRP A 403 -17.39 3.26 -8.68
CA TRP A 403 -16.21 2.77 -7.97
C TRP A 403 -15.30 2.02 -8.93
N ALA A 404 -13.99 2.08 -8.67
CA ALA A 404 -13.05 1.10 -9.21
C ALA A 404 -13.11 -0.17 -8.36
N VAL A 405 -13.55 -1.28 -8.95
CA VAL A 405 -13.74 -2.57 -8.25
C VAL A 405 -12.71 -3.58 -8.73
N ALA A 406 -12.02 -4.24 -7.80
CA ALA A 406 -11.15 -5.40 -8.07
C ALA A 406 -11.64 -6.61 -7.28
N ILE A 407 -11.26 -7.83 -7.69
CA ILE A 407 -11.47 -9.04 -6.89
C ILE A 407 -10.15 -9.43 -6.25
N ASP A 408 -10.04 -9.24 -4.94
CA ASP A 408 -8.77 -9.38 -4.24
C ASP A 408 -8.70 -10.69 -3.44
N GLU A 409 -9.84 -11.26 -3.06
CA GLU A 409 -9.90 -12.58 -2.42
C GLU A 409 -10.98 -13.45 -3.10
N PRO A 410 -10.66 -14.02 -4.27
CA PRO A 410 -11.54 -14.92 -4.99
C PRO A 410 -11.55 -16.33 -4.37
N GLY A 411 -12.69 -17.01 -4.40
CA GLY A 411 -12.81 -18.42 -3.96
C GLY A 411 -13.24 -18.57 -2.50
N ASP A 412 -13.32 -19.80 -1.99
CA ASP A 412 -13.69 -20.05 -0.58
C ASP A 412 -12.48 -20.07 0.37
N ALA A 413 -12.73 -19.79 1.66
CA ALA A 413 -11.71 -19.71 2.71
C ALA A 413 -10.82 -20.97 2.86
N GLU A 414 -11.29 -22.15 2.46
CA GLU A 414 -10.52 -23.38 2.64
C GLU A 414 -9.64 -23.70 1.44
N HIS A 415 -10.16 -23.52 0.22
CA HIS A 415 -9.52 -24.06 -0.97
C HIS A 415 -8.99 -23.00 -1.92
N ALA A 416 -9.75 -21.94 -2.18
CA ALA A 416 -9.44 -20.84 -3.10
C ALA A 416 -8.47 -21.24 -4.25
N LEU A 417 -7.38 -20.50 -4.46
CA LEU A 417 -6.34 -20.87 -5.41
C LEU A 417 -5.36 -21.88 -4.79
N ARG A 418 -5.47 -23.14 -5.21
CA ARG A 418 -4.66 -24.25 -4.71
C ARG A 418 -3.27 -24.27 -5.38
N PRO A 419 -2.25 -24.84 -4.71
CA PRO A 419 -0.90 -24.97 -5.29
C PRO A 419 -0.86 -25.91 -6.49
N ASP A 420 0.13 -25.76 -7.36
CA ASP A 420 0.31 -26.50 -8.62
C ASP A 420 0.31 -28.02 -8.43
N ASN A 421 0.92 -28.50 -7.34
CA ASN A 421 1.02 -29.92 -7.04
C ASN A 421 -0.30 -30.56 -6.61
N ASP A 422 -1.34 -29.75 -6.36
CA ASP A 422 -2.67 -30.17 -5.94
C ASP A 422 -3.74 -29.17 -6.40
N ALA A 423 -3.65 -28.73 -7.65
CA ALA A 423 -4.49 -27.65 -8.18
C ALA A 423 -5.99 -27.97 -8.15
N GLY A 424 -6.36 -29.25 -8.19
CA GLY A 424 -7.74 -29.69 -8.37
C GLY A 424 -8.38 -29.01 -9.59
N ASN A 425 -9.58 -28.44 -9.42
CA ASN A 425 -10.21 -27.60 -10.44
C ASN A 425 -9.95 -26.10 -10.25
N SER A 426 -9.28 -25.67 -9.17
CA SER A 426 -9.16 -24.24 -8.82
C SER A 426 -8.52 -23.42 -9.95
N HIS A 427 -7.54 -23.99 -10.68
CA HIS A 427 -6.92 -23.31 -11.81
C HIS A 427 -7.83 -23.23 -13.05
N ILE A 428 -8.74 -24.19 -13.22
CA ILE A 428 -9.69 -24.15 -14.34
C ILE A 428 -10.80 -23.15 -14.03
N ASP A 429 -11.38 -23.29 -12.84
CA ASP A 429 -12.53 -22.51 -12.39
C ASP A 429 -12.12 -21.07 -12.08
N GLY A 430 -11.00 -20.86 -11.38
CA GLY A 430 -10.43 -19.53 -11.12
C GLY A 430 -10.10 -18.80 -12.41
N ARG A 431 -9.53 -19.49 -13.42
CA ARG A 431 -9.16 -18.84 -14.69
C ARG A 431 -10.42 -18.40 -15.43
N LYS A 432 -11.42 -19.27 -15.48
CA LYS A 432 -12.66 -19.00 -16.20
C LYS A 432 -13.50 -17.96 -15.47
N ASN A 433 -13.88 -18.25 -14.24
CA ASN A 433 -14.96 -17.55 -13.53
C ASN A 433 -14.45 -16.33 -12.74
N SER A 434 -13.19 -16.34 -12.29
CA SER A 434 -12.60 -15.21 -11.55
C SER A 434 -11.72 -14.32 -12.43
N LEU A 435 -10.66 -14.84 -13.07
CA LEU A 435 -9.74 -14.02 -13.87
C LEU A 435 -10.48 -13.38 -15.06
N TRP A 436 -10.98 -14.21 -15.99
CA TRP A 436 -11.74 -13.68 -17.13
C TRP A 436 -13.11 -13.15 -16.73
N GLY A 437 -13.77 -13.76 -15.74
CA GLY A 437 -15.06 -13.28 -15.24
C GLY A 437 -14.99 -11.86 -14.68
N ALA A 438 -14.00 -11.55 -13.84
CA ALA A 438 -13.81 -10.21 -13.28
C ALA A 438 -13.45 -9.18 -14.35
N LEU A 439 -12.43 -9.48 -15.16
CA LEU A 439 -11.94 -8.55 -16.19
C LEU A 439 -13.02 -8.20 -17.21
N LEU A 440 -13.81 -9.19 -17.65
CA LEU A 440 -14.90 -8.98 -18.62
C LEU A 440 -16.20 -8.46 -17.99
N ALA A 441 -16.31 -8.47 -16.65
CA ALA A 441 -17.33 -7.71 -15.93
C ALA A 441 -16.97 -6.21 -15.81
N GLY A 442 -15.69 -5.86 -15.97
CA GLY A 442 -15.18 -4.51 -15.87
C GLY A 442 -14.41 -4.21 -14.58
N ALA A 443 -13.92 -5.24 -13.88
CA ALA A 443 -13.00 -5.05 -12.76
C ALA A 443 -11.65 -4.51 -13.24
N TRP A 444 -10.95 -3.75 -12.39
CA TRP A 444 -9.60 -3.26 -12.69
C TRP A 444 -8.49 -4.25 -12.31
N GLY A 445 -8.81 -5.47 -11.92
CA GLY A 445 -7.84 -6.54 -11.72
C GLY A 445 -8.27 -7.62 -10.75
N ASN A 446 -7.33 -8.53 -10.49
CA ASN A 446 -7.45 -9.60 -9.52
C ASN A 446 -6.21 -9.66 -8.61
N GLU A 447 -6.41 -10.04 -7.37
CA GLU A 447 -5.38 -10.69 -6.56
C GLU A 447 -5.84 -12.08 -6.12
N TRP A 448 -4.90 -12.94 -5.72
CA TRP A 448 -5.18 -14.36 -5.51
C TRP A 448 -4.91 -14.81 -4.08
N TYR A 449 -5.95 -15.30 -3.43
CA TYR A 449 -5.95 -15.87 -2.09
C TYR A 449 -5.77 -17.39 -2.11
N PHE A 450 -5.07 -17.92 -1.11
CA PHE A 450 -4.54 -19.29 -1.12
C PHE A 450 -5.31 -20.28 -0.23
N GLY A 451 -6.31 -19.81 0.52
CA GLY A 451 -7.07 -20.64 1.46
C GLY A 451 -6.23 -21.15 2.63
N TYR A 452 -6.88 -21.88 3.55
CA TYR A 452 -6.23 -22.44 4.73
C TYR A 452 -5.87 -23.93 4.64
N SER A 453 -6.53 -24.71 3.78
CA SER A 453 -6.43 -26.18 3.82
C SER A 453 -5.23 -26.79 3.08
N HIS A 454 -4.52 -26.02 2.24
CA HIS A 454 -3.46 -26.53 1.36
C HIS A 454 -2.07 -26.05 1.76
N ALA A 455 -1.03 -26.72 1.26
CA ALA A 455 0.35 -26.28 1.47
C ALA A 455 0.55 -24.86 0.89
N GLU A 456 1.46 -24.11 1.51
CA GLU A 456 1.74 -22.73 1.09
C GLU A 456 0.44 -21.90 1.12
N SER A 457 -0.26 -22.02 2.25
CA SER A 457 -1.53 -21.36 2.54
C SER A 457 -1.32 -19.87 2.77
N ASP A 458 -2.43 -19.13 2.91
CA ASP A 458 -2.38 -17.69 3.20
C ASP A 458 -1.54 -17.34 4.45
N LEU A 459 -1.54 -18.20 5.48
CA LEU A 459 -0.71 -17.97 6.67
C LEU A 459 0.65 -18.65 6.63
N THR A 460 0.83 -19.68 5.80
CA THR A 460 2.00 -20.58 5.88
C THR A 460 2.98 -20.46 4.71
N LEU A 461 2.63 -19.71 3.67
CA LEU A 461 3.47 -19.58 2.49
C LEU A 461 4.90 -19.10 2.80
N GLN A 462 5.86 -19.77 2.19
CA GLN A 462 7.29 -19.47 2.09
C GLN A 462 7.76 -19.42 0.64
N ASP A 463 7.06 -20.08 -0.30
CA ASP A 463 7.45 -20.20 -1.70
C ASP A 463 6.31 -19.80 -2.66
N PHE A 464 6.48 -18.68 -3.35
CA PHE A 464 5.56 -18.25 -4.41
C PHE A 464 5.61 -19.16 -5.65
N ARG A 465 6.62 -20.03 -5.80
CA ARG A 465 6.64 -21.08 -6.84
C ARG A 465 5.66 -22.20 -6.61
N SER A 466 5.04 -22.25 -5.43
CA SER A 466 3.92 -23.16 -5.18
C SER A 466 2.77 -23.00 -6.19
N ARG A 467 2.70 -21.85 -6.86
CA ARG A 467 1.70 -21.46 -7.86
C ARG A 467 2.32 -20.92 -9.15
N ASP A 468 3.52 -21.37 -9.51
CA ASP A 468 4.26 -20.95 -10.72
C ASP A 468 3.39 -21.02 -12.00
N SER A 469 2.71 -22.15 -12.21
CA SER A 469 1.82 -22.35 -13.35
C SER A 469 0.63 -21.38 -13.36
N TRP A 470 0.23 -20.87 -12.20
CA TRP A 470 -0.87 -19.93 -12.08
C TRP A 470 -0.49 -18.54 -12.56
N TRP A 471 0.73 -18.09 -12.24
CA TRP A 471 1.23 -16.76 -12.60
C TRP A 471 1.31 -16.57 -14.11
N ASP A 472 1.54 -17.64 -14.85
CA ASP A 472 1.40 -17.68 -16.29
C ASP A 472 0.02 -17.21 -16.77
N TYR A 473 -1.09 -17.69 -16.18
CA TYR A 473 -2.43 -17.30 -16.62
C TYR A 473 -2.71 -15.81 -16.41
N THR A 474 -2.27 -15.26 -15.29
CA THR A 474 -2.50 -13.86 -14.95
C THR A 474 -1.63 -12.95 -15.82
N ARG A 475 -0.37 -13.32 -16.06
CA ARG A 475 0.51 -12.65 -17.04
C ARG A 475 -0.07 -12.69 -18.45
N TYR A 476 -0.56 -13.83 -18.93
CA TYR A 476 -1.20 -13.94 -20.24
C TYR A 476 -2.44 -13.04 -20.36
N ALA A 477 -3.20 -12.82 -19.28
CA ALA A 477 -4.31 -11.88 -19.31
C ALA A 477 -3.84 -10.43 -19.47
N LEU A 478 -2.80 -10.00 -18.75
CA LEU A 478 -2.20 -8.67 -18.92
C LEU A 478 -1.65 -8.47 -20.34
N GLU A 479 -0.85 -9.44 -20.83
CA GLU A 479 -0.31 -9.45 -22.19
C GLU A 479 -1.42 -9.41 -23.23
N PHE A 480 -2.52 -10.16 -23.04
CA PHE A 480 -3.65 -10.15 -23.97
C PHE A 480 -4.25 -8.74 -24.14
N PHE A 481 -4.53 -8.02 -23.05
CA PHE A 481 -5.07 -6.66 -23.14
C PHE A 481 -4.04 -5.68 -23.74
N ASN A 482 -2.79 -5.77 -23.30
CA ASN A 482 -1.73 -4.86 -23.73
C ASN A 482 -1.32 -5.06 -25.20
N ASP A 483 -0.98 -6.28 -25.59
CA ASP A 483 -0.39 -6.60 -26.90
C ASP A 483 -1.40 -6.47 -28.03
N ASN A 484 -2.69 -6.59 -27.72
CA ASN A 484 -3.79 -6.35 -28.66
C ASN A 484 -4.33 -4.91 -28.60
N ALA A 485 -3.75 -4.03 -27.78
CA ALA A 485 -4.16 -2.64 -27.58
C ALA A 485 -5.67 -2.50 -27.30
N ILE A 486 -6.21 -3.40 -26.47
CA ILE A 486 -7.64 -3.43 -26.14
C ILE A 486 -7.96 -2.28 -25.19
N PRO A 487 -8.85 -1.33 -25.56
CA PRO A 487 -9.16 -0.17 -24.75
C PRO A 487 -10.19 -0.53 -23.66
N TYR A 488 -9.83 -1.43 -22.75
CA TYR A 488 -10.75 -1.99 -21.76
C TYR A 488 -11.44 -0.93 -20.89
N TRP A 489 -10.80 0.22 -20.66
CA TRP A 489 -11.37 1.34 -19.92
C TRP A 489 -12.60 1.97 -20.61
N GLU A 490 -12.70 1.84 -21.92
CA GLU A 490 -13.85 2.30 -22.74
C GLU A 490 -14.88 1.20 -23.01
N MET A 491 -14.59 -0.03 -22.60
CA MET A 491 -15.43 -1.19 -22.88
C MET A 491 -16.47 -1.40 -21.78
N ASN A 492 -17.53 -2.12 -22.12
CA ASN A 492 -18.64 -2.45 -21.24
C ASN A 492 -18.96 -3.94 -21.32
N ASN A 493 -19.36 -4.50 -20.18
CA ASN A 493 -19.93 -5.83 -20.15
C ASN A 493 -21.26 -5.87 -20.93
N ASP A 494 -21.43 -6.91 -21.74
CA ASP A 494 -22.72 -7.31 -22.30
C ASP A 494 -22.69 -8.79 -22.69
N ASN A 495 -23.13 -9.65 -21.77
CA ASN A 495 -23.15 -11.09 -22.01
C ASN A 495 -24.15 -11.50 -23.12
N ASN A 496 -25.05 -10.61 -23.57
CA ASN A 496 -26.01 -10.92 -24.63
C ASN A 496 -25.40 -10.89 -26.04
N ILE A 497 -24.15 -10.47 -26.20
CA ILE A 497 -23.45 -10.55 -27.49
C ILE A 497 -23.15 -11.99 -27.90
N SER A 498 -23.21 -12.94 -26.96
CA SER A 498 -23.15 -14.38 -27.23
C SER A 498 -24.52 -15.05 -27.01
N SER A 499 -24.74 -16.15 -27.71
CA SER A 499 -25.92 -17.02 -27.53
C SER A 499 -25.71 -18.12 -26.48
N ALA A 500 -24.47 -18.32 -26.01
CA ALA A 500 -24.17 -19.26 -24.94
C ALA A 500 -24.44 -18.62 -23.57
N SER A 501 -25.11 -19.38 -22.69
CA SER A 501 -25.59 -18.87 -21.39
C SER A 501 -24.49 -18.66 -20.34
N ASN A 502 -23.24 -19.03 -20.65
CA ASN A 502 -22.10 -18.98 -19.75
C ASN A 502 -20.89 -18.25 -20.34
N ASP A 503 -21.11 -17.45 -21.39
CA ASP A 503 -20.09 -16.58 -21.96
C ASP A 503 -20.10 -15.22 -21.26
N TYR A 504 -18.92 -14.63 -21.12
CA TYR A 504 -18.76 -13.25 -20.70
C TYR A 504 -18.51 -12.39 -21.93
N GLY A 505 -19.36 -11.38 -22.14
CA GLY A 505 -19.25 -10.46 -23.25
C GLY A 505 -18.67 -9.12 -22.79
N PHE A 506 -17.73 -8.59 -23.56
CA PHE A 506 -17.10 -7.30 -23.28
C PHE A 506 -16.78 -6.60 -24.60
N TYR A 507 -17.33 -5.42 -24.82
CA TYR A 507 -17.18 -4.71 -26.10
C TYR A 507 -17.11 -3.19 -25.90
N LYS A 508 -16.53 -2.49 -26.88
CA LYS A 508 -16.60 -1.04 -26.96
C LYS A 508 -17.86 -0.66 -27.77
N PRO A 509 -18.84 0.04 -27.18
CA PRO A 509 -20.09 0.41 -27.85
C PRO A 509 -19.95 1.28 -29.10
#